data_AF-A0AB39YTT0-F1
#
_entry.id   AF-A0AB39YTT0-F1
#
_cell.length_a   1.000
_cell.length_b   1.000
_cell.length_c   1.000
_cell.angle_alpha   90.00
_cell.angle_beta   90.00
_cell.angle_gamma   90.00
#
_symmetry.space_group_name_H-M   'P 1'
#
loop_
_entity.id
_entity.type
_entity.pdbx_description
1 polymer ?
#
loop_
_entity_poly.entity_id
_entity_poly.type
_entity_poly.pdbx_seq_one_letter_code
_entity_poly.pdbx_strand_id
1 'polypeptide(L)'
;MYTKFDAWTTTWKAAIKSGAEDEDFIKHHLLKYPNQEVRIWAVTEVLSFGNLRYLFELMQTPDARDVARMFGFAHPSRFGAMLRMMVDFRNACAHGSRLFNRAFKRQIALGKHDTNGDLLTHVVDTRFHEHAQTTSTALHLRRHPGIHAQVTQQRLQLASDV
;
A
#
# COMPACT_ATOMS: atom_id res chain seq x y z
N MET A 1 21.02 -13.90 -20.31
CA MET A 1 20.83 -12.97 -19.18
C MET A 1 19.38 -13.06 -18.75
N TYR A 2 19.09 -13.53 -17.53
CA TYR A 2 17.72 -13.69 -17.04
C TYR A 2 17.25 -12.38 -16.41
N THR A 3 16.19 -11.79 -16.95
CA THR A 3 15.66 -10.48 -16.52
C THR A 3 14.48 -10.62 -15.58
N LYS A 4 14.10 -9.52 -14.90
CA LYS A 4 12.85 -9.46 -14.13
C LYS A 4 11.62 -9.73 -15.00
N PHE A 5 11.68 -9.34 -16.27
CA PHE A 5 10.61 -9.59 -17.23
C PHE A 5 10.49 -11.08 -17.58
N ASP A 6 11.60 -11.82 -17.67
CA ASP A 6 11.59 -13.27 -17.89
C ASP A 6 10.97 -14.02 -16.69
N ALA A 7 11.30 -13.60 -15.47
CA ALA A 7 10.67 -14.11 -14.25
C ALA A 7 9.17 -13.83 -14.21
N TRP A 8 8.77 -12.61 -14.57
CA TRP A 8 7.38 -12.24 -14.70
C TRP A 8 6.65 -13.07 -15.76
N THR A 9 7.31 -13.34 -16.89
CA THR A 9 6.76 -14.14 -17.98
C THR A 9 6.40 -15.55 -17.52
N THR A 10 7.26 -16.15 -16.71
CA THR A 10 6.99 -17.45 -16.08
C THR A 10 5.78 -17.37 -15.15
N THR A 11 5.66 -16.30 -14.38
CA THR A 11 4.59 -16.09 -13.39
C THR A 11 3.20 -15.98 -14.04
N TRP A 12 3.03 -15.12 -15.05
CA TRP A 12 1.71 -14.94 -15.65
C TRP A 12 1.30 -16.14 -16.52
N LYS A 13 2.25 -16.84 -17.17
CA LYS A 13 1.97 -18.10 -17.87
C LYS A 13 1.46 -19.19 -16.94
N ALA A 14 2.05 -19.30 -15.74
CA ALA A 14 1.57 -20.22 -14.72
C ALA A 14 0.16 -19.84 -14.23
N ALA A 15 -0.11 -18.55 -14.04
CA ALA A 15 -1.44 -18.05 -13.67
C ALA A 15 -2.50 -18.38 -14.74
N ILE A 16 -2.18 -18.22 -16.02
CA ILE A 16 -3.07 -18.59 -17.13
C ILE A 16 -3.32 -20.10 -17.17
N LYS A 17 -2.28 -20.91 -16.95
CA LYS A 17 -2.43 -22.37 -16.90
C LYS A 17 -3.39 -22.78 -15.79
N SER A 18 -3.21 -22.26 -14.58
CA SER A 18 -4.13 -22.51 -13.45
C SER A 18 -5.53 -21.98 -13.75
N GLY A 19 -5.63 -20.74 -14.23
CA GLY A 19 -6.90 -20.13 -14.58
C GLY A 19 -7.68 -20.86 -15.67
N ALA A 20 -7.03 -21.61 -16.56
CA ALA A 20 -7.71 -22.45 -17.54
C ALA A 20 -8.48 -23.63 -16.91
N GLU A 21 -8.12 -24.02 -15.69
CA GLU A 21 -8.80 -25.08 -14.93
C GLU A 21 -10.02 -24.51 -14.17
N ASP A 22 -9.91 -23.27 -13.69
CA ASP A 22 -10.91 -22.64 -12.81
C ASP A 22 -11.87 -21.67 -13.53
N GLU A 23 -11.47 -21.10 -14.69
CA GLU A 23 -12.17 -20.00 -15.35
C GLU A 23 -12.50 -20.29 -16.84
N ASP A 24 -13.80 -20.30 -17.17
CA ASP A 24 -14.30 -20.67 -18.51
C ASP A 24 -13.79 -19.74 -19.63
N PHE A 25 -13.61 -18.45 -19.35
CA PHE A 25 -13.19 -17.49 -20.38
C PHE A 25 -11.71 -17.70 -20.80
N ILE A 26 -10.85 -18.10 -19.86
CA ILE A 26 -9.46 -18.46 -20.17
C ILE A 26 -9.43 -19.73 -20.99
N LYS A 27 -10.15 -20.77 -20.54
CA LYS A 27 -10.25 -22.04 -21.26
C LYS A 27 -10.77 -21.84 -22.68
N HIS A 28 -11.83 -21.04 -22.84
CA HIS A 28 -12.40 -20.71 -24.14
C HIS A 28 -11.38 -20.02 -25.05
N HIS A 29 -10.66 -19.00 -24.55
CA HIS A 29 -9.65 -18.29 -25.33
C HIS A 29 -8.53 -19.22 -25.79
N LEU A 30 -8.00 -20.06 -24.90
CA LEU A 30 -6.91 -20.99 -25.23
C LEU A 30 -7.33 -22.04 -26.27
N LEU A 31 -8.58 -22.51 -26.23
CA LEU A 31 -9.11 -23.48 -27.20
C LEU A 31 -9.41 -22.84 -28.56
N LYS A 32 -9.98 -21.64 -28.57
CA LYS A 32 -10.42 -20.96 -29.80
C LYS A 32 -9.29 -20.25 -30.52
N TYR A 33 -8.30 -19.74 -29.77
CA TYR A 33 -7.19 -18.95 -30.28
C TYR A 33 -5.83 -19.47 -29.78
N PRO A 34 -5.44 -20.72 -30.08
CA PRO A 34 -4.25 -21.36 -29.49
C PRO A 34 -2.92 -20.66 -29.82
N ASN A 35 -2.88 -19.90 -30.92
CA ASN A 35 -1.68 -19.16 -31.36
C ASN A 35 -1.72 -17.66 -30.98
N GLN A 36 -2.70 -17.23 -30.19
CA GLN A 36 -2.81 -15.84 -29.75
C GLN A 36 -2.61 -15.74 -28.24
N GLU A 37 -1.85 -14.74 -27.81
CA GLU A 37 -1.70 -14.44 -26.40
C GLU A 37 -3.05 -14.03 -25.78
N VAL A 38 -3.21 -14.36 -24.50
CA VAL A 38 -4.38 -13.93 -23.72
C VAL A 38 -4.31 -12.42 -23.51
N ARG A 39 -5.43 -11.73 -23.73
CA ARG A 39 -5.50 -10.27 -23.58
C ARG A 39 -5.21 -9.86 -22.13
N ILE A 40 -4.58 -8.70 -21.95
CA ILE A 40 -4.16 -8.22 -20.62
C ILE A 40 -5.30 -8.19 -19.59
N TRP A 41 -6.51 -7.76 -19.99
CA TRP A 41 -7.66 -7.73 -19.09
C TRP A 41 -8.03 -9.13 -18.56
N ALA A 42 -7.90 -10.17 -19.38
CA ALA A 42 -8.19 -11.54 -18.99
C ALA A 42 -7.06 -12.10 -18.12
N VAL A 43 -5.81 -11.73 -18.43
CA VAL A 43 -4.67 -12.07 -17.57
C VAL A 43 -4.84 -11.47 -16.18
N THR A 44 -5.28 -10.21 -16.05
CA THR A 44 -5.44 -9.56 -14.75
C THR A 44 -6.47 -10.23 -13.84
N GLU A 45 -7.47 -10.91 -14.39
CA GLU A 45 -8.48 -11.65 -13.60
C GLU A 45 -7.90 -12.89 -12.90
N VAL A 46 -6.92 -13.55 -13.52
CA VAL A 46 -6.32 -14.79 -12.97
C VAL A 46 -5.01 -14.55 -12.21
N LEU A 47 -4.53 -13.31 -12.19
CA LEU A 47 -3.36 -12.94 -11.39
C LEU A 47 -3.76 -12.79 -9.92
N SER A 48 -2.98 -13.40 -9.03
CA SER A 48 -3.07 -13.06 -7.61
C SER A 48 -2.77 -11.57 -7.38
N PHE A 49 -3.30 -10.99 -6.30
CA PHE A 49 -2.98 -9.61 -5.92
C PHE A 49 -1.46 -9.37 -5.75
N GLY A 50 -0.73 -10.39 -5.30
CA GLY A 50 0.74 -10.35 -5.24
C GLY A 50 1.39 -10.22 -6.61
N ASN A 51 0.82 -10.85 -7.64
CA ASN A 51 1.32 -10.76 -9.01
C ASN A 51 0.94 -9.44 -9.68
N LEU A 52 -0.27 -8.92 -9.41
CA LEU A 52 -0.69 -7.61 -9.92
C LEU A 52 0.26 -6.48 -9.50
N ARG A 53 0.84 -6.55 -8.29
CA ARG A 53 1.87 -5.58 -7.85
C ARG A 53 3.09 -5.57 -8.78
N TYR A 54 3.51 -6.74 -9.28
CA TYR A 54 4.71 -6.91 -10.09
C TYR A 54 4.43 -6.48 -11.52
N LEU A 55 3.24 -6.79 -12.04
CA LEU A 55 2.77 -6.25 -13.31
C LEU A 55 2.88 -4.72 -13.31
N PHE A 56 2.35 -4.07 -12.26
CA PHE A 56 2.43 -2.61 -12.12
C PHE A 56 3.88 -2.10 -12.06
N GLU A 57 4.77 -2.75 -11.30
CA GLU A 57 6.18 -2.36 -11.20
C GLU A 57 6.98 -2.56 -12.50
N LEU A 58 6.48 -3.38 -13.43
CA LEU A 58 7.09 -3.63 -14.74
C LEU A 58 6.51 -2.77 -15.86
N MET A 59 5.42 -2.03 -15.60
CA MET A 59 4.84 -1.12 -16.58
C MET A 59 5.83 -0.02 -16.97
N GLN A 60 5.67 0.52 -18.18
CA GLN A 60 6.37 1.73 -18.56
C GLN A 60 5.88 2.90 -17.70
N THR A 61 6.76 3.86 -17.42
CA THR A 61 6.45 5.01 -16.55
C THR A 61 5.17 5.76 -16.93
N PRO A 62 4.85 6.00 -18.23
CA PRO A 62 3.58 6.63 -18.61
C PRO A 62 2.36 5.82 -18.16
N ASP A 63 2.33 4.52 -18.48
CA ASP A 63 1.21 3.63 -18.13
C ASP A 63 1.04 3.51 -16.61
N ALA A 64 2.15 3.31 -15.89
CA ALA A 64 2.14 3.22 -14.44
C ALA A 64 1.64 4.52 -13.79
N ARG A 65 1.91 5.68 -14.42
CA ARG A 65 1.43 6.99 -13.95
C ARG A 65 -0.06 7.14 -14.15
N ASP A 66 -0.56 6.75 -15.30
CA ASP A 66 -1.99 6.84 -15.58
C ASP A 66 -2.77 5.91 -14.65
N VAL A 67 -2.28 4.68 -14.46
CA VAL A 67 -2.86 3.75 -13.47
C VAL A 67 -2.82 4.35 -12.06
N ALA A 68 -1.68 4.87 -11.60
CA ALA A 68 -1.56 5.46 -10.26
C ALA A 68 -2.52 6.64 -10.03
N ARG A 69 -2.74 7.47 -11.05
CA ARG A 69 -3.65 8.61 -10.98
C ARG A 69 -5.11 8.18 -10.81
N MET A 70 -5.53 7.04 -11.36
CA MET A 70 -6.88 6.51 -11.14
C MET A 70 -7.13 6.20 -9.64
N PHE A 71 -6.07 5.89 -8.89
CA PHE A 71 -6.13 5.64 -7.45
C PHE A 71 -5.75 6.87 -6.60
N GLY A 72 -5.71 8.06 -7.21
CA GLY A 72 -5.46 9.30 -6.51
C GLY A 72 -4.00 9.53 -6.12
N PHE A 73 -3.04 8.83 -6.72
CA PHE A 73 -1.61 9.05 -6.51
C PHE A 73 -1.01 9.94 -7.61
N ALA A 74 -0.20 10.92 -7.23
CA ALA A 74 0.53 11.76 -8.19
C ALA A 74 1.70 11.02 -8.84
N HIS A 75 2.30 10.07 -8.12
CA HIS A 75 3.53 9.39 -8.51
C HIS A 75 3.38 7.85 -8.49
N PRO A 76 3.80 7.14 -9.56
CA PRO A 76 3.77 5.67 -9.60
C PRO A 76 4.51 5.01 -8.45
N SER A 77 5.62 5.61 -8.00
CA SER A 77 6.45 5.08 -6.92
C SER A 77 5.69 4.96 -5.59
N ARG A 78 4.81 5.93 -5.31
CA ARG A 78 3.97 5.95 -4.11
C ARG A 78 2.86 4.93 -4.19
N PHE A 79 2.20 4.83 -5.34
CA PHE A 79 1.19 3.79 -5.55
C PHE A 79 1.80 2.38 -5.47
N GLY A 80 2.97 2.17 -6.07
CA GLY A 80 3.70 0.90 -5.94
C GLY A 80 4.05 0.57 -4.49
N ALA A 81 4.48 1.55 -3.69
CA ALA A 81 4.72 1.36 -2.26
C ALA A 81 3.43 0.96 -1.51
N MET A 82 2.28 1.56 -1.85
CA MET A 82 0.98 1.20 -1.31
C MET A 82 0.59 -0.24 -1.68
N LEU A 83 0.71 -0.63 -2.95
CA LEU A 83 0.47 -2.02 -3.38
C LEU A 83 1.36 -2.99 -2.62
N ARG A 84 2.62 -2.61 -2.37
CA ARG A 84 3.54 -3.45 -1.60
C ARG A 84 3.12 -3.63 -0.15
N MET A 85 2.62 -2.58 0.50
CA MET A 85 2.06 -2.63 1.85
C MET A 85 0.77 -3.46 1.88
N MET A 86 -0.12 -3.27 0.90
CA MET A 86 -1.39 -3.99 0.80
C MET A 86 -1.20 -5.51 0.67
N VAL A 87 -0.14 -5.95 0.01
CA VAL A 87 0.23 -7.38 -0.01
C VAL A 87 0.62 -7.89 1.38
N ASP A 88 1.40 -7.14 2.16
CA ASP A 88 1.71 -7.54 3.55
C ASP A 88 0.44 -7.58 4.40
N PHE A 89 -0.42 -6.58 4.24
CA PHE A 89 -1.70 -6.48 4.94
C PHE A 89 -2.60 -7.68 4.63
N ARG A 90 -2.84 -7.97 3.35
CA ARG A 90 -3.64 -9.12 2.91
C ARG A 90 -3.08 -10.44 3.43
N ASN A 91 -1.76 -10.63 3.37
CA ASN A 91 -1.13 -11.85 3.86
C ASN A 91 -1.30 -11.98 5.39
N ALA A 92 -1.15 -10.88 6.14
CA ALA A 92 -1.42 -10.89 7.57
C ALA A 92 -2.86 -11.31 7.89
N CYS A 93 -3.85 -10.79 7.14
CA CYS A 93 -5.24 -11.20 7.28
C CYS A 93 -5.45 -12.69 6.98
N ALA A 94 -4.87 -13.19 5.88
CA ALA A 94 -5.00 -14.59 5.47
C ALA A 94 -4.38 -15.57 6.49
N HIS A 95 -3.34 -15.14 7.20
CA HIS A 95 -2.72 -15.92 8.27
C HIS A 95 -3.36 -15.70 9.64
N GLY A 96 -4.48 -14.96 9.73
CA GLY A 96 -5.12 -14.64 11.01
C GLY A 96 -4.23 -13.85 11.97
N SER A 97 -3.24 -13.11 11.43
CA SER A 97 -2.30 -12.33 12.24
C SER A 97 -2.97 -11.08 12.83
N ARG A 98 -2.53 -10.66 14.01
CA ARG A 98 -2.98 -9.41 14.63
C ARG A 98 -2.57 -8.21 13.77
N LEU A 99 -3.55 -7.34 13.46
CA LEU A 99 -3.32 -6.09 12.72
C LEU A 99 -3.11 -4.88 13.64
N PHE A 100 -3.80 -4.82 14.78
CA PHE A 100 -3.64 -3.72 15.72
C PHE A 100 -2.32 -3.80 16.49
N ASN A 101 -1.73 -2.65 16.79
CA ASN A 101 -0.41 -2.54 17.43
C ASN A 101 0.70 -3.30 16.68
N ARG A 102 0.56 -3.47 15.36
CA ARG A 102 1.58 -4.08 14.50
C ARG A 102 2.22 -3.02 13.63
N ALA A 103 3.55 -2.94 13.68
CA ALA A 103 4.30 -2.21 12.67
C ALA A 103 4.42 -3.07 11.41
N PHE A 104 3.93 -2.56 10.28
CA PHE A 104 4.20 -3.17 8.98
C PHE A 104 5.66 -2.91 8.57
N LYS A 105 6.32 -3.90 7.96
CA LYS A 105 7.70 -3.73 7.48
C LYS A 105 7.79 -2.65 6.40
N ARG A 106 6.74 -2.52 5.59
CA ARG A 106 6.62 -1.52 4.52
C ARG A 106 5.53 -0.53 4.90
N GLN A 107 5.86 0.42 5.77
CA GLN A 107 4.98 1.54 6.06
C GLN A 107 5.03 2.57 4.92
N ILE A 108 3.90 3.21 4.65
CA ILE A 108 3.80 4.31 3.72
C ILE A 108 3.36 5.56 4.49
N ALA A 109 4.08 6.66 4.29
CA ALA A 109 3.65 7.99 4.68
C ALA A 109 3.33 8.76 3.39
N LEU A 110 2.15 9.36 3.33
CA LEU A 110 1.69 10.13 2.18
C LEU A 110 1.58 11.60 2.57
N GLY A 111 2.23 12.46 1.79
CA GLY A 111 2.03 13.91 1.86
C GLY A 111 1.05 14.41 0.81
N LYS A 112 0.63 15.68 0.93
CA LYS A 112 -0.27 16.32 -0.05
C LYS A 112 0.28 16.30 -1.48
N HIS A 113 1.60 16.35 -1.62
CA HIS A 113 2.28 16.29 -2.92
C HIS A 113 2.32 14.88 -3.53
N ASP A 114 2.05 13.84 -2.75
CA ASP A 114 2.02 12.46 -3.23
C ASP A 114 0.65 12.07 -3.83
N THR A 115 -0.36 12.91 -3.61
CA THR A 115 -1.76 12.66 -4.00
C THR A 115 -2.20 13.49 -5.20
N ASN A 116 -3.18 12.99 -5.94
CA ASN A 116 -3.77 13.65 -7.09
C ASN A 116 -5.31 13.63 -6.95
N GLY A 117 -5.92 14.80 -6.83
CA GLY A 117 -7.36 14.94 -6.56
C GLY A 117 -7.75 14.59 -5.13
N ASP A 118 -9.05 14.39 -4.91
CA ASP A 118 -9.63 14.36 -3.56
C ASP A 118 -9.76 12.96 -2.94
N LEU A 119 -9.49 11.90 -3.71
CA LEU A 119 -9.72 10.52 -3.30
C LEU A 119 -8.95 10.15 -2.02
N LEU A 120 -7.73 10.68 -1.87
CA LEU A 120 -6.84 10.39 -0.74
C LEU A 120 -6.78 11.52 0.29
N THR A 121 -7.63 12.54 0.17
CA THR A 121 -7.61 13.70 1.09
C THR A 121 -7.75 13.26 2.54
N HIS A 122 -8.61 12.29 2.83
CA HIS A 122 -8.82 11.76 4.18
C HIS A 122 -7.61 11.02 4.77
N VAL A 123 -6.70 10.52 3.93
CA VAL A 123 -5.48 9.81 4.36
C VAL A 123 -4.36 10.81 4.69
N VAL A 124 -4.31 11.91 3.96
CA VAL A 124 -3.28 12.95 4.11
C VAL A 124 -3.67 13.99 5.16
N ASP A 125 -4.95 14.10 5.48
CA ASP A 125 -5.44 15.02 6.49
C ASP A 125 -4.93 14.65 7.89
N THR A 126 -4.26 15.60 8.53
CA THR A 126 -3.56 15.44 9.81
C THR A 126 -4.51 15.32 11.01
N ARG A 127 -5.82 15.53 10.83
CA ARG A 127 -6.82 15.43 11.91
C ARG A 127 -6.81 14.08 12.64
N PHE A 128 -6.42 12.99 11.96
CA PHE A 128 -6.26 11.68 12.59
C PHE A 128 -4.99 11.53 13.45
N HIS A 129 -3.92 12.25 13.12
CA HIS A 129 -2.65 12.16 13.85
C HIS A 129 -2.67 12.93 15.17
N GLU A 130 -3.42 14.04 15.25
CA GLU A 130 -3.54 14.84 16.47
C GLU A 130 -4.18 14.05 17.61
N HIS A 131 -5.30 13.35 17.37
CA HIS A 131 -6.01 12.58 18.40
C HIS A 131 -5.21 11.37 18.93
N ALA A 132 -4.41 10.73 18.07
CA ALA A 132 -3.56 9.61 18.47
C ALA A 132 -2.42 10.06 19.42
N GLN A 133 -1.85 11.24 19.18
CA GLN A 133 -0.81 11.80 20.05
C GLN A 133 -1.39 12.33 21.37
N THR A 134 -2.57 12.97 21.37
CA THR A 134 -3.19 13.47 22.61
C THR A 134 -3.47 12.33 23.58
N THR A 135 -3.91 11.18 23.08
CA THR A 135 -4.24 10.02 23.93
C THR A 135 -2.98 9.37 24.51
N SER A 136 -1.89 9.25 23.73
CA SER A 136 -0.62 8.68 24.20
C SER A 136 0.09 9.59 25.21
N THR A 137 0.14 10.90 24.93
CA THR A 137 0.72 11.89 25.85
C THR A 137 -0.11 12.04 27.12
N ALA A 138 -1.45 12.06 27.03
CA ALA A 138 -2.32 12.09 28.21
C ALA A 138 -2.23 10.82 29.06
N LEU A 139 -2.04 9.64 28.42
CA LEU A 139 -1.82 8.38 29.14
C LEU A 139 -0.44 8.31 29.80
N HIS A 140 0.59 8.83 29.14
CA HIS A 140 1.95 8.93 29.71
C HIS A 140 1.99 9.90 30.90
N LEU A 141 1.32 11.06 30.79
CA LEU A 141 1.18 12.04 31.86
C LEU A 141 0.35 11.51 33.04
N ARG A 142 -0.70 10.70 32.80
CA ARG A 142 -1.44 10.01 33.87
C ARG A 142 -0.62 8.96 34.62
N ARG A 143 0.35 8.33 33.95
CA ARG A 143 1.23 7.31 34.57
C ARG A 143 2.37 7.92 35.39
N HIS A 144 2.73 9.19 35.14
CA HIS A 144 3.84 9.88 35.82
C HIS A 144 3.45 11.29 36.28
N PRO A 145 2.60 11.42 37.31
CA PRO A 145 2.08 12.71 37.78
C PRO A 145 3.19 13.67 38.29
N GLY A 146 4.36 13.15 38.68
CA GLY A 146 5.48 13.96 39.18
C GLY A 146 6.19 14.82 38.12
N ILE A 147 6.02 14.52 36.83
CA ILE A 147 6.67 15.27 35.74
C ILE A 147 5.98 16.63 35.52
N HIS A 148 4.69 16.73 35.86
CA HIS A 148 3.91 17.95 35.70
C HIS A 148 4.42 19.09 36.60
N ALA A 149 4.85 18.78 37.82
CA ALA A 149 5.36 19.79 38.76
C ALA A 149 6.69 20.40 38.28
N GLN A 150 7.57 19.59 37.69
CA GLN A 150 8.87 20.04 37.21
C GLN A 150 8.75 20.89 35.93
N VAL A 151 7.91 20.49 34.97
CA VAL A 151 7.71 21.24 33.72
C VAL A 151 6.97 22.56 33.97
N THR A 152 6.01 22.60 34.89
CA THR A 152 5.32 23.84 35.26
C THR A 152 6.26 24.81 36.00
N GLN A 153 7.13 24.33 36.91
CA GLN A 153 8.12 25.19 37.57
C GLN A 153 9.17 25.74 36.59
N GLN A 154 9.65 24.92 35.65
CA GLN A 154 10.66 25.34 34.69
C GLN A 154 10.12 26.41 33.71
N ARG A 155 8.83 26.34 33.35
CA ARG A 155 8.17 27.40 32.55
C ARG A 155 7.90 28.69 33.32
N LEU A 156 7.67 28.61 34.64
CA LEU A 156 7.50 29.80 35.49
C LEU A 156 8.83 30.51 35.74
N GLN A 157 9.94 29.77 35.90
CA GLN A 157 11.29 30.36 36.02
C GLN A 157 11.74 31.06 34.74
N LEU A 158 11.46 30.50 33.57
CA LEU A 158 11.79 31.14 32.29
C LEU A 158 10.93 32.37 31.97
N ALA A 159 9.77 32.52 32.61
CA ALA A 159 8.88 33.67 32.46
C ALA A 159 9.15 34.80 33.47
N SER A 160 9.94 34.55 34.51
CA SER A 160 10.38 35.58 35.48
C SER A 160 11.72 36.24 35.12
N ASP A 161 12.43 35.68 34.13
CA ASP A 161 13.74 36.17 33.66
C ASP A 161 13.64 37.04 32.38
N VAL A 162 12.45 37.55 32.07
CA VAL A 162 12.16 38.59 31.05
C VAL A 162 11.45 39.76 31.72
#